data_AF-A0A7S2RMW0-F1
#
_entry.id   AF-A0A7S2RMW0-F1
#
_cell.length_a   1.000
_cell.length_b   1.000
_cell.length_c   1.000
_cell.angle_alpha   90.00
_cell.angle_beta   90.00
_cell.angle_gamma   90.00
#
_symmetry.space_group_name_H-M   'P 1'
#
loop_
_entity.id
_entity.type
_entity.pdbx_description
1 polymer ?
#
loop_
_entity_poly.entity_id
_entity_poly.type
_entity_poly.pdbx_seq_one_letter_code
_entity_poly.pdbx_strand_id
1 'polypeptide(L)'
;CGWCRLAARGQSMNAHPHRPGAGGPRVYLNGGRELLVEDLKEAYEAERRSGECTSLAAFLVGSRLGFPRGPGPEVNQELEERRKYLRMRQEERAYRGMVNDVAKKDGNEKVAKLLPSLSIGANVLVAMFTGFMIAYVGTSAIFEETHKRIASGLVTMILMLLIEMVLFIVKETK
;
A
#
# COMPACT_ATOMS: atom_id res chain seq x y z
N CYS A 1 23.01 38.85 26.17
CA CYS A 1 22.97 38.55 24.72
C CYS A 1 23.99 39.41 23.98
N GLY A 2 25.04 38.79 23.42
CA GLY A 2 26.20 39.47 22.81
C GLY A 2 25.90 40.30 21.55
N TRP A 3 24.72 40.13 20.96
CA TRP A 3 24.30 40.85 19.74
C TRP A 3 24.03 42.35 19.93
N CYS A 4 23.68 42.81 21.14
CA CYS A 4 23.54 44.25 21.41
C CYS A 4 24.88 44.99 21.44
N ARG A 5 26.02 44.30 21.57
CA ARG A 5 27.34 44.92 21.68
C ARG A 5 28.09 45.00 20.34
N LEU A 6 27.69 44.22 19.33
CA LEU A 6 28.27 44.28 17.99
C LEU A 6 27.58 45.31 17.06
N ALA A 7 26.30 45.60 17.27
CA ALA A 7 25.56 46.58 16.46
C ALA A 7 26.04 48.04 16.63
N ALA A 8 26.79 48.33 17.70
CA ALA A 8 27.33 49.66 17.99
C ALA A 8 28.69 49.94 17.31
N ARG A 9 29.33 48.94 16.68
CA ARG A 9 30.61 49.11 16.01
C ARG A 9 30.38 49.26 14.51
N GLY A 10 29.94 50.45 14.10
CA GLY A 10 29.82 50.84 12.71
C GLY A 10 31.17 50.75 12.01
N GLN A 11 31.34 49.74 11.16
CA GLN A 11 32.36 49.73 10.12
C GLN A 11 31.66 49.62 8.77
N SER A 12 31.56 50.79 8.14
CA SER A 12 31.41 50.97 6.70
C SER A 12 32.49 50.14 5.98
N MET A 13 32.13 48.99 5.43
CA MET A 13 32.98 48.28 4.47
C MET A 13 32.33 48.30 3.09
N ASN A 14 32.98 49.10 2.26
CA ASN A 14 32.89 49.29 0.82
C ASN A 14 32.14 48.20 0.03
N ALA A 15 31.16 48.67 -0.76
CA ALA A 15 30.57 47.93 -1.84
C ALA A 15 31.62 47.58 -2.90
N HIS A 16 31.93 46.29 -3.04
CA HIS A 16 32.63 45.77 -4.21
C HIS A 16 31.64 45.51 -5.35
N PRO A 17 32.01 45.81 -6.62
CA PRO A 17 31.11 45.63 -7.76
C PRO A 17 30.97 44.13 -8.10
N HIS A 18 29.75 43.61 -8.02
CA HIS A 18 29.45 42.21 -8.29
C HIS A 18 29.40 41.91 -9.80
N ARG A 19 30.17 40.89 -10.21
CA ARG A 19 30.05 40.19 -11.51
C ARG A 19 28.73 39.39 -11.56
N PRO A 20 27.94 39.47 -12.65
CA PRO A 20 26.78 38.61 -12.84
C PRO A 20 27.26 37.25 -13.40
N GLY A 21 27.19 36.18 -12.62
CA GLY A 21 27.47 34.83 -13.17
C GLY A 21 27.71 33.69 -12.19
N ALA A 22 28.02 33.94 -10.92
CA ALA A 22 28.25 32.87 -9.94
C ALA A 22 27.05 32.76 -8.97
N GLY A 23 26.02 32.03 -9.39
CA GLY A 23 24.79 31.83 -8.63
C GLY A 23 24.93 30.79 -7.53
N GLY A 24 25.51 31.18 -6.38
CA GLY A 24 25.36 30.42 -5.14
C GLY A 24 23.95 30.55 -4.54
N PRO A 25 23.53 29.62 -3.65
CA PRO A 25 22.26 29.74 -2.94
C PRO A 25 22.25 31.00 -2.07
N ARG A 26 21.19 31.82 -2.19
CA ARG A 26 21.05 33.09 -1.45
C ARG A 26 20.09 32.90 -0.28
N VAL A 27 20.50 33.33 0.91
CA VAL A 27 19.67 33.30 2.12
C VAL A 27 19.24 34.72 2.46
N TYR A 28 17.94 34.94 2.57
CA TYR A 28 17.38 36.25 2.93
C TYR A 28 16.89 36.21 4.38
N LEU A 29 17.40 37.13 5.22
CA LEU A 29 16.95 37.32 6.59
C LEU A 29 15.87 38.40 6.69
N ASN A 30 15.04 38.29 7.72
CA ASN A 30 13.93 39.21 8.00
C ASN A 30 14.47 40.63 8.23
N GLY A 31 14.28 41.52 7.25
CA GLY A 31 14.92 42.84 7.17
C GLY A 31 15.58 43.17 5.82
N GLY A 32 15.58 42.24 4.86
CA GLY A 32 15.98 42.52 3.47
C GLY A 32 17.49 42.48 3.21
N ARG A 33 18.28 41.91 4.12
CA ARG A 33 19.72 41.70 3.92
C ARG A 33 19.96 40.36 3.23
N GLU A 34 20.67 40.39 2.10
CA GLU A 34 21.24 39.20 1.47
C GLU A 34 22.44 38.75 2.30
N LEU A 35 22.41 37.53 2.83
CA LEU A 35 23.61 36.87 3.35
C LEU A 35 24.06 35.79 2.38
N LEU A 36 25.36 35.77 2.09
CA LEU A 36 25.97 34.66 1.38
C LEU A 36 26.08 33.46 2.31
N VAL A 37 26.15 32.25 1.73
CA VAL A 37 26.36 31.01 2.48
C VAL A 37 27.69 31.03 3.26
N GLU A 38 28.67 31.81 2.79
CA GLU A 38 29.96 32.01 3.44
C GLU A 38 29.80 32.73 4.79
N ASP A 39 29.00 33.80 4.84
CA ASP A 39 28.69 34.56 6.07
C ASP A 39 27.95 33.69 7.10
N LEU A 40 27.08 32.79 6.61
CA LEU A 40 26.32 31.86 7.44
C LEU A 40 27.22 30.78 8.07
N LYS A 41 28.25 30.35 7.33
CA LYS A 41 29.25 29.39 7.80
C LYS A 41 30.15 30.02 8.88
N GLU A 42 30.57 31.27 8.69
CA GLU A 42 31.34 32.01 9.70
C GLU A 42 30.56 32.21 10.99
N ALA A 43 29.26 32.54 10.90
CA ALA A 43 28.39 32.68 12.06
C ALA A 43 28.22 31.35 12.83
N TYR A 44 28.01 30.25 12.10
CA TYR A 44 27.91 28.92 12.71
C TYR A 44 29.21 28.48 13.39
N GLU A 45 30.37 28.76 12.78
CA GLU A 45 31.67 28.44 13.37
C GLU A 45 31.99 29.31 14.60
N ALA A 46 31.58 30.58 14.60
CA ALA A 46 31.71 31.48 15.76
C ALA A 46 30.83 31.01 16.94
N GLU A 47 29.60 30.57 16.68
CA GLU A 47 28.66 30.10 17.70
C GLU A 47 29.10 28.74 18.26
N ARG A 48 29.62 27.84 17.41
CA ARG A 48 30.23 26.55 17.81
C ARG A 48 31.42 26.72 18.76
N ARG A 49 32.20 27.80 18.63
CA ARG A 49 33.30 28.13 19.57
C ARG A 49 32.80 28.66 20.92
N SER A 50 31.58 29.20 20.99
CA SER A 50 31.00 29.75 22.22
C SER A 50 30.32 28.72 23.11
N GLY A 51 30.07 27.50 22.61
CA GLY A 51 29.47 26.40 23.37
C GLY A 51 27.95 26.50 23.59
N GLU A 52 27.28 27.54 23.07
CA GLU A 52 25.82 27.64 23.09
C GLU A 52 25.22 26.81 21.95
N CYS A 53 24.52 25.72 22.29
CA CYS A 53 23.88 24.82 21.32
C CYS A 53 22.51 25.34 20.89
N THR A 54 22.43 26.51 20.28
CA THR A 54 21.25 26.91 19.52
C THR A 54 21.24 26.11 18.21
N SER A 55 20.20 25.32 17.99
CA SER A 55 20.12 24.47 16.81
C SER A 55 20.04 25.35 15.55
N LEU A 56 20.77 24.97 14.49
CA LEU A 56 20.72 25.64 13.18
C LEU A 56 19.28 25.81 12.68
N ALA A 57 18.39 24.88 13.05
CA ALA A 57 16.96 24.96 12.79
C ALA A 57 16.33 26.22 13.38
N ALA A 58 16.64 26.59 14.63
CA ALA A 58 16.14 27.80 15.28
C ALA A 58 16.60 29.08 14.59
N PHE A 59 17.84 29.10 14.09
CA PHE A 59 18.39 30.22 13.33
C PHE A 59 17.71 30.39 11.95
N LEU A 60 17.31 29.28 11.32
CA LEU A 60 16.66 29.29 10.02
C LEU A 60 15.14 29.55 10.10
N VAL A 61 14.53 29.51 11.29
CA VAL A 61 13.10 29.84 11.47
C VAL A 61 12.86 31.30 11.04
N GLY A 62 12.08 31.48 9.98
CA GLY A 62 11.72 32.80 9.44
C GLY A 62 12.66 33.32 8.34
N SER A 63 13.71 32.58 7.99
CA SER A 63 14.54 32.88 6.82
C SER A 63 13.86 32.43 5.52
N ARG A 64 14.05 33.18 4.43
CA ARG A 64 13.57 32.80 3.09
C ARG A 64 14.74 32.37 2.23
N LEU A 65 14.72 31.11 1.79
CA LEU A 65 15.71 30.56 0.88
C LEU A 65 15.30 30.89 -0.56
N GLY A 66 16.10 31.73 -1.22
CA GLY A 66 15.93 32.06 -2.62
C GLY A 66 16.84 31.18 -3.47
N PHE A 67 16.28 30.16 -4.11
CA PHE A 67 17.01 29.38 -5.10
C PHE A 67 17.00 30.13 -6.43
N PRO A 68 18.17 30.47 -7.01
CA PRO A 68 18.19 31.02 -8.35
C PRO A 68 17.59 29.98 -9.30
N ARG A 69 16.55 30.37 -10.06
CA ARG A 69 16.06 29.54 -11.16
C ARG A 69 17.18 29.43 -12.17
N GLY A 70 17.75 28.22 -12.30
CA GLY A 70 18.65 27.90 -13.40
C GLY A 70 17.96 28.09 -14.75
N PRO A 71 18.73 28.22 -15.84
CA PRO A 71 18.16 28.27 -17.18
C PRO A 71 17.20 27.09 -17.38
N GLY A 72 16.04 27.37 -17.99
CA GLY A 72 15.02 26.35 -18.23
C GLY A 72 15.61 25.18 -19.01
N PRO A 73 15.17 23.94 -18.73
CA PRO A 73 15.71 22.76 -19.39
C PRO A 73 15.59 22.91 -20.91
N GLU A 74 16.68 22.66 -21.62
CA GLU A 74 16.69 22.57 -23.08
C GLU A 74 15.71 21.47 -23.51
N VAL A 75 14.77 21.83 -24.39
CA VAL A 75 13.68 20.96 -24.81
C VAL A 75 14.24 19.90 -25.76
N ASN A 76 14.82 18.85 -25.18
CA ASN A 76 15.28 17.68 -25.90
C ASN A 76 14.06 16.83 -26.32
N GLN A 77 13.85 16.65 -27.62
CA GLN A 77 12.71 15.89 -28.17
C GLN A 77 12.65 14.45 -27.60
N GLU A 78 13.80 13.82 -27.40
CA GLU A 78 13.92 12.49 -26.79
C GLU A 78 13.34 12.45 -25.35
N LEU A 79 13.54 13.50 -24.56
CA LEU A 79 13.02 13.57 -23.19
C LEU A 79 11.50 13.76 -23.16
N GLU A 80 10.93 14.44 -24.16
CA GLU A 80 9.49 14.60 -24.28
C GLU A 80 8.80 13.29 -24.68
N GLU A 81 9.36 12.57 -25.64
CA GLU A 81 8.87 11.25 -26.05
C GLU A 81 8.91 10.27 -24.88
N ARG A 82 10.00 10.28 -24.12
CA ARG A 82 10.13 9.44 -22.92
C ARG A 82 9.13 9.81 -21.85
N ARG A 83 8.85 11.11 -21.64
CA ARG A 83 7.80 11.57 -20.72
C ARG A 83 6.41 11.13 -21.18
N LYS A 84 6.11 11.21 -22.48
CA LYS A 84 4.84 10.73 -23.05
C LYS A 84 4.69 9.22 -22.83
N TYR A 85 5.74 8.44 -23.08
CA TYR A 85 5.75 7.00 -22.84
C TYR A 85 5.49 6.65 -21.36
N LEU A 86 6.20 7.31 -20.44
CA LEU A 86 6.02 7.09 -18.99
C LEU A 86 4.61 7.46 -18.53
N ARG A 87 4.03 8.52 -19.12
CA ARG A 87 2.66 8.97 -18.83
C ARG A 87 1.62 7.98 -19.32
N MET A 88 1.73 7.50 -20.56
CA MET A 88 0.87 6.42 -21.08
C MET A 88 0.91 5.18 -20.18
N ARG A 89 2.10 4.78 -19.71
CA ARG A 89 2.22 3.64 -18.78
C ARG A 89 1.57 3.86 -17.42
N GLN A 90 1.55 5.10 -16.93
CA GLN A 90 0.83 5.44 -15.70
C GLN A 90 -0.68 5.41 -15.92
N GLU A 91 -1.15 5.93 -17.06
CA GLU A 91 -2.57 5.91 -17.45
C GLU A 91 -3.08 4.48 -17.64
N GLU A 92 -2.31 3.59 -18.27
CA GLU A 92 -2.65 2.16 -18.37
C GLU A 92 -2.75 1.47 -17.01
N ARG A 93 -1.87 1.81 -16.05
CA ARG A 93 -1.93 1.27 -14.68
C ARG A 93 -3.17 1.76 -13.94
N ALA A 94 -3.51 3.03 -14.08
CA ALA A 94 -4.73 3.60 -13.51
C ALA A 94 -5.98 2.98 -14.12
N TYR A 95 -6.03 2.84 -15.45
CA TYR A 95 -7.12 2.16 -16.17
C TYR A 95 -7.27 0.70 -15.72
N ARG A 96 -6.16 -0.03 -15.64
CA ARG A 96 -6.15 -1.40 -15.10
C ARG A 96 -6.64 -1.43 -13.66
N GLY A 97 -6.29 -0.47 -12.80
CA GLY A 97 -6.82 -0.38 -11.44
C GLY A 97 -8.35 -0.26 -11.42
N MET A 98 -8.92 0.64 -12.23
CA MET A 98 -10.36 0.86 -12.31
C MET A 98 -11.14 -0.35 -12.87
N VAL A 99 -10.54 -1.09 -13.81
CA VAL A 99 -11.21 -2.24 -14.45
C VAL A 99 -10.98 -3.55 -13.68
N ASN A 100 -9.84 -3.69 -12.99
CA ASN A 100 -9.49 -4.92 -12.26
C ASN A 100 -10.43 -5.16 -11.07
N ASP A 101 -10.93 -4.10 -10.42
CA ASP A 101 -11.91 -4.22 -9.35
C ASP A 101 -13.28 -4.70 -9.84
N VAL A 102 -13.61 -4.50 -11.13
CA VAL A 102 -14.82 -5.05 -11.75
C VAL A 102 -14.60 -6.53 -12.11
N ALA A 103 -13.49 -6.83 -12.80
CA ALA A 103 -13.21 -8.21 -13.26
C ALA A 103 -12.88 -9.20 -12.13
N LYS A 104 -12.14 -8.78 -11.08
CA LYS A 104 -11.86 -9.63 -9.91
C LYS A 104 -13.10 -9.91 -9.09
N LYS A 105 -14.04 -8.96 -9.00
CA LYS A 105 -15.28 -9.13 -8.28
C LYS A 105 -16.15 -10.18 -8.95
N ASP A 106 -16.26 -10.15 -10.29
CA ASP A 106 -17.01 -11.16 -11.05
C ASP A 106 -16.39 -12.57 -10.99
N GLY A 107 -15.05 -12.67 -11.03
CA GLY A 107 -14.35 -13.95 -10.95
C GLY A 107 -14.41 -14.56 -9.55
N ASN A 108 -14.07 -13.77 -8.52
CA ASN A 108 -14.00 -14.26 -7.15
C ASN A 108 -15.39 -14.46 -6.53
N GLU A 109 -16.41 -13.67 -6.92
CA GLU A 109 -17.79 -13.87 -6.47
C GLU A 109 -18.42 -15.15 -7.05
N LYS A 110 -18.08 -15.53 -8.29
CA LYS A 110 -18.53 -16.80 -8.88
C LYS A 110 -17.95 -18.00 -8.13
N VAL A 111 -16.65 -17.97 -7.81
CA VAL A 111 -15.99 -19.06 -7.06
C VAL A 111 -16.44 -19.05 -5.59
N ALA A 112 -16.65 -17.87 -4.99
CA ALA A 112 -17.18 -17.72 -3.63
C ALA A 112 -18.66 -18.10 -3.49
N LYS A 113 -19.47 -18.03 -4.56
CA LYS A 113 -20.84 -18.56 -4.59
C LYS A 113 -20.90 -20.08 -4.82
N LEU A 114 -19.85 -20.69 -5.35
CA LEU A 114 -19.76 -22.14 -5.58
C LEU A 114 -19.24 -22.91 -4.35
N LEU A 115 -18.38 -22.29 -3.54
CA LEU A 115 -17.84 -22.88 -2.31
C LEU A 115 -18.93 -23.29 -1.29
N PRO A 116 -19.96 -22.47 -1.00
CA PRO A 116 -21.09 -22.86 -0.16
C PRO A 116 -21.92 -23.99 -0.78
N SER A 117 -22.13 -23.96 -2.09
CA SER A 117 -22.92 -24.96 -2.83
C SER A 117 -22.23 -26.33 -2.88
N LEU A 118 -20.89 -26.36 -2.88
CA LEU A 118 -20.11 -27.60 -2.75
C LEU A 118 -20.20 -28.19 -1.33
N SER A 119 -20.27 -27.34 -0.30
CA SER A 119 -20.37 -27.80 1.09
C SER A 119 -21.67 -28.56 1.33
N ILE A 120 -22.75 -28.17 0.65
CA ILE A 120 -24.04 -28.87 0.72
C ILE A 120 -23.88 -30.30 0.18
N GLY A 121 -23.33 -30.47 -1.03
CA GLY A 121 -23.09 -31.79 -1.62
C GLY A 121 -22.06 -32.64 -0.87
N ALA A 122 -21.06 -32.01 -0.24
CA ALA A 122 -20.09 -32.72 0.58
C ALA A 122 -20.73 -33.35 1.82
N ASN A 123 -21.66 -32.65 2.48
CA ASN A 123 -22.38 -33.18 3.64
C ASN A 123 -23.22 -34.42 3.27
N VAL A 124 -23.80 -34.43 2.06
CA VAL A 124 -24.55 -35.57 1.51
C VAL A 124 -23.70 -36.81 1.39
N LEU A 125 -22.54 -36.67 0.77
CA LEU A 125 -21.64 -37.79 0.57
C LEU A 125 -21.16 -38.36 1.92
N VAL A 126 -20.94 -37.49 2.92
CA VAL A 126 -20.56 -37.92 4.27
C VAL A 126 -21.71 -38.65 4.97
N ALA A 127 -22.95 -38.14 4.88
CA ALA A 127 -24.13 -38.78 5.45
C ALA A 127 -24.39 -40.17 4.81
N MET A 128 -24.24 -40.27 3.50
CA MET A 128 -24.32 -41.53 2.75
C MET A 128 -23.25 -42.53 3.19
N PHE A 129 -21.99 -42.10 3.26
CA PHE A 129 -20.88 -42.96 3.67
C PHE A 129 -21.05 -43.48 5.10
N THR A 130 -21.45 -42.61 6.02
CA THR A 130 -21.70 -42.98 7.41
C THR A 130 -22.89 -43.93 7.55
N GLY A 131 -24.00 -43.68 6.83
CA GLY A 131 -25.14 -44.59 6.78
C GLY A 131 -24.79 -45.98 6.25
N PHE A 132 -23.96 -46.06 5.21
CA PHE A 132 -23.46 -47.33 4.68
C PHE A 132 -22.59 -48.09 5.70
N MET A 133 -21.66 -47.40 6.37
CA MET A 133 -20.81 -48.02 7.39
C MET A 133 -21.63 -48.56 8.56
N ILE A 134 -22.61 -47.79 9.03
CA ILE A 134 -23.52 -48.21 10.11
C ILE A 134 -24.30 -49.45 9.69
N ALA A 135 -24.84 -49.48 8.48
CA ALA A 135 -25.55 -50.65 7.96
C ALA A 135 -24.63 -51.87 7.82
N TYR A 136 -23.44 -51.69 7.26
CA TYR A 136 -22.49 -52.78 7.02
C TYR A 136 -21.96 -53.43 8.31
N VAL A 137 -21.77 -52.63 9.36
CA VAL A 137 -21.41 -53.13 10.70
C VAL A 137 -22.63 -53.69 11.42
N GLY A 138 -23.78 -53.01 11.36
CA GLY A 138 -25.01 -53.48 12.02
C GLY A 138 -25.51 -54.81 11.49
N THR A 139 -25.41 -55.04 10.18
CA THR A 139 -25.82 -56.31 9.56
C THR A 139 -24.76 -57.40 9.64
N SER A 140 -23.56 -57.10 10.14
CA SER A 140 -22.52 -58.10 10.39
C SER A 140 -22.92 -59.13 11.44
N ALA A 141 -23.83 -58.76 12.36
CA ALA A 141 -24.36 -59.66 13.39
C ALA A 141 -25.51 -60.56 12.88
N ILE A 142 -26.14 -60.20 11.75
CA ILE A 142 -27.35 -60.86 11.24
C ILE A 142 -27.02 -61.73 10.02
N PHE A 143 -26.07 -61.29 9.19
CA PHE A 143 -25.66 -62.02 7.99
C PHE A 143 -24.16 -62.32 8.04
N GLU A 144 -23.81 -63.61 8.10
CA GLU A 144 -22.41 -64.08 7.98
C GLU A 144 -21.87 -63.89 6.56
N GLU A 145 -22.76 -63.95 5.58
CA GLU A 145 -22.48 -63.85 4.17
C GLU A 145 -22.16 -62.41 3.72
N THR A 146 -20.95 -62.21 3.18
CA THR A 146 -20.46 -60.90 2.71
C THR A 146 -21.38 -60.27 1.65
N HIS A 147 -21.96 -61.09 0.77
CA HIS A 147 -22.85 -60.60 -0.30
C HIS A 147 -24.14 -59.97 0.25
N LYS A 148 -24.71 -60.53 1.33
CA LYS A 148 -25.93 -60.00 1.97
C LYS A 148 -25.64 -58.71 2.72
N ARG A 149 -24.47 -58.63 3.38
CA ARG A 149 -24.01 -57.40 4.06
C ARG A 149 -23.86 -56.24 3.08
N ILE A 150 -23.20 -56.47 1.94
CA ILE A 150 -23.04 -55.44 0.89
C ILE A 150 -24.40 -55.03 0.32
N ALA A 151 -25.30 -56.00 0.04
CA ALA A 151 -26.64 -55.72 -0.45
C ALA A 151 -27.44 -54.85 0.53
N SER A 152 -27.37 -55.13 1.83
CA SER A 152 -28.03 -54.34 2.87
C SER A 152 -27.47 -52.91 2.98
N GLY A 153 -26.16 -52.73 2.77
CA GLY A 153 -25.53 -51.42 2.72
C GLY A 153 -26.00 -50.60 1.50
N LEU A 154 -26.15 -51.24 0.33
CA LEU A 154 -26.68 -50.62 -0.88
C LEU A 154 -28.14 -50.18 -0.72
N VAL A 155 -28.99 -51.02 -0.13
CA VAL A 155 -30.39 -50.67 0.18
C VAL A 155 -30.44 -49.49 1.16
N THR A 156 -29.58 -49.50 2.18
CA THR A 156 -29.51 -48.40 3.16
C THR A 156 -29.01 -47.11 2.50
N MET A 157 -28.06 -47.17 1.57
CA MET A 157 -27.60 -46.03 0.77
C MET A 157 -28.75 -45.38 0.00
N ILE A 158 -29.59 -46.17 -0.67
CA ILE A 158 -30.76 -45.67 -1.42
C ILE A 158 -31.76 -45.01 -0.46
N LEU A 159 -32.05 -45.64 0.68
CA LEU A 159 -32.93 -45.05 1.69
C LEU A 159 -32.38 -43.75 2.27
N MET A 160 -31.07 -43.70 2.55
CA MET A 160 -30.42 -42.50 3.08
C MET A 160 -30.47 -41.36 2.06
N LEU A 161 -30.32 -41.66 0.77
CA LEU A 161 -30.50 -40.70 -0.32
C LEU A 161 -31.91 -40.11 -0.34
N LEU A 162 -32.95 -40.93 -0.13
CA LEU A 162 -34.33 -40.45 -0.06
C LEU A 162 -34.57 -39.56 1.17
N ILE A 163 -34.08 -39.97 2.34
CA ILE A 163 -34.17 -39.19 3.58
C ILE A 163 -33.51 -37.82 3.39
N GLU A 164 -32.33 -37.81 2.78
CA GLU A 164 -31.56 -36.59 2.53
C GLU A 164 -32.27 -35.66 1.53
N MET A 165 -32.88 -36.19 0.46
CA MET A 165 -33.71 -35.39 -0.44
C MET A 165 -34.90 -34.73 0.27
N VAL A 166 -35.56 -35.46 1.17
CA VAL A 166 -36.66 -34.90 1.98
C VAL A 166 -36.15 -33.83 2.95
N LEU A 167 -35.03 -34.09 3.61
CA LEU A 167 -34.37 -33.15 4.52
C LEU A 167 -33.97 -31.86 3.80
N PHE A 168 -33.49 -31.97 2.56
CA PHE A 168 -33.20 -30.80 1.73
C PHE A 168 -34.43 -29.96 1.47
N ILE A 169 -35.52 -30.58 1.04
CA ILE A 169 -36.77 -29.85 0.77
C ILE A 169 -37.22 -29.12 2.04
N VAL A 170 -37.27 -29.79 3.19
CA VAL A 170 -37.72 -29.19 4.45
C VAL A 170 -36.80 -28.04 4.89
N LYS A 171 -35.48 -28.19 4.76
CA LYS A 171 -34.50 -27.16 5.13
C LYS A 171 -34.59 -25.93 4.23
N GLU A 172 -34.84 -26.11 2.93
CA GLU A 172 -34.99 -25.00 1.99
C GLU A 172 -36.35 -24.29 2.13
N THR A 173 -37.39 -24.98 2.62
CA THR A 173 -38.71 -24.37 2.84
C THR A 173 -38.83 -23.51 4.11
N LYS A 174 -37.82 -23.51 4.99
CA LYS A 174 -37.86 -22.83 6.29
C LYS A 174 -36.88 -21.68 6.35
#